data_AF-A0A416W2P7-F1
#
_entry.id   AF-A0A416W2P7-F1
#
_cell.length_a   1.000
_cell.length_b   1.000
_cell.length_c   1.000
_cell.angle_alpha   90.00
_cell.angle_beta   90.00
_cell.angle_gamma   90.00
#
_symmetry.space_group_name_H-M   'P 1'
#
loop_
_entity.id
_entity.type
_entity.pdbx_description
1 polymer ?
#
loop_
_entity_poly.entity_id
_entity_poly.type
_entity_poly.pdbx_seq_one_letter_code
_entity_poly.pdbx_strand_id
1 'polypeptide(L)'
;MKKIWYILIVGCSLGFFACNDVEVGYLDVKNAAYAVDSLHIYKVEETLDKYNADYNEHMSSLLDEIKELQKKEADMGDELDNLMDQIYDLMDLQDAATSDEEYEELGIQIEELNNSYKVLFAKYRELGKEIASIKENTVDKVAQELGFASEAIMKSEIVKLENRIKYQSPWVTQPIESVLGTEPLSYAIANVRNDNPGNAELFRKSLTILGGGRMNVAFDCKAPAGRYVVSVAIENEGQYAVLEEAFTFIVDK
;
A
#
# COMPACT_ATOMS: atom_id res chain seq x y z
N MET A 1 79.12 -13.66 38.90
CA MET A 1 77.97 -14.37 38.30
C MET A 1 76.60 -14.00 38.89
N LYS A 2 76.50 -13.27 40.03
CA LYS A 2 75.21 -12.87 40.62
C LYS A 2 74.54 -11.62 40.00
N LYS A 3 75.30 -10.74 39.33
CA LYS A 3 74.77 -9.50 38.73
C LYS A 3 74.02 -9.70 37.39
N ILE A 4 74.29 -10.79 36.67
CA ILE A 4 73.61 -11.12 35.39
C ILE A 4 72.20 -11.66 35.65
N TRP A 5 71.98 -12.35 36.76
CA TRP A 5 70.67 -12.87 37.15
C TRP A 5 69.64 -11.76 37.45
N TYR A 6 70.06 -10.63 38.02
CA TYR A 6 69.16 -9.51 38.31
C TYR A 6 68.65 -8.79 37.05
N ILE A 7 69.47 -8.72 35.99
CA ILE A 7 69.06 -8.11 34.71
C ILE A 7 68.03 -8.99 33.98
N LEU A 8 68.14 -10.31 34.12
CA LEU A 8 67.21 -11.27 33.52
C LEU A 8 65.86 -11.31 34.25
N ILE A 9 65.87 -11.18 35.59
CA ILE A 9 64.63 -11.11 36.39
C ILE A 9 63.90 -9.77 36.22
N VAL A 10 64.61 -8.65 36.09
CA VAL A 10 64.02 -7.32 35.86
C VAL A 10 63.56 -7.15 34.40
N GLY A 11 64.24 -7.81 33.44
CA GLY A 11 63.81 -7.83 32.04
C GLY A 11 62.55 -8.67 31.80
N CYS A 12 62.34 -9.75 32.57
CA CYS A 12 61.15 -10.60 32.45
C CYS A 12 59.88 -10.03 33.11
N SER A 13 60.00 -9.10 34.06
CA SER A 13 58.83 -8.49 34.74
C SER A 13 58.23 -7.29 34.01
N LEU A 14 58.93 -6.72 33.02
CA LEU A 14 58.47 -5.57 32.23
C LEU A 14 57.69 -5.94 30.96
N GLY A 15 57.51 -7.24 30.67
CA GLY A 15 56.96 -7.73 29.40
C GLY A 15 55.48 -8.13 29.37
N PHE A 16 54.71 -7.97 30.45
CA PHE A 16 53.35 -8.54 30.54
C PHE A 16 52.23 -7.57 30.94
N PHE A 17 52.38 -6.26 30.66
CA PHE A 17 51.28 -5.30 30.80
C PHE A 17 50.92 -4.64 29.47
N ALA A 18 50.67 -5.45 28.45
CA ALA A 18 49.90 -5.01 27.29
C ALA A 18 48.50 -5.65 27.39
N CYS A 19 47.65 -5.09 28.27
CA CYS A 19 46.22 -5.23 28.10
C CYS A 19 45.85 -4.37 26.89
N ASN A 20 45.96 -4.91 25.68
CA ASN A 20 45.23 -4.35 24.55
C ASN A 20 43.78 -4.82 24.73
N ASP A 21 43.00 -3.99 25.42
CA ASP A 21 41.55 -4.07 25.31
C ASP A 21 41.20 -3.66 23.88
N VAL A 22 41.11 -4.63 22.98
CA VAL A 22 40.71 -4.38 21.60
C VAL A 22 39.21 -4.13 21.66
N GLU A 23 38.80 -2.91 21.30
CA GLU A 23 37.38 -2.57 21.19
C GLU A 23 36.70 -3.58 20.26
N VAL A 24 35.76 -4.34 20.81
CA VAL A 24 34.99 -5.35 20.07
C VAL A 24 33.77 -4.67 19.47
N GLY A 25 33.52 -4.94 18.19
CA GLY A 25 32.39 -4.37 17.45
C GLY A 25 32.56 -2.90 17.08
N TYR A 26 31.61 -2.41 16.31
CA TYR A 26 31.47 -0.99 15.93
C TYR A 26 29.98 -0.70 15.91
N LEU A 27 29.55 0.42 16.50
CA LEU A 27 28.17 0.87 16.45
C LEU A 27 28.12 2.40 16.47
N ASP A 28 27.58 2.99 15.40
CA ASP A 28 27.29 4.41 15.28
C ASP A 28 25.81 4.59 14.92
N VAL A 29 25.09 5.20 15.87
CA VAL A 29 23.65 5.52 15.76
C VAL A 29 23.41 7.02 15.72
N LYS A 30 24.44 7.84 15.51
CA LYS A 30 24.33 9.31 15.60
C LYS A 30 23.31 9.90 14.63
N ASN A 31 23.17 9.29 13.46
CA ASN A 31 22.22 9.70 12.43
C ASN A 31 21.06 8.69 12.30
N ALA A 32 20.96 7.71 13.21
CA ALA A 32 19.95 6.68 13.13
C ALA A 32 18.57 7.24 13.49
N ALA A 33 17.60 7.06 12.59
CA ALA A 33 16.23 7.53 12.78
C ALA A 33 15.26 6.77 11.88
N TYR A 34 13.98 6.83 12.19
CA TYR A 34 12.94 6.46 11.24
C TYR A 34 12.65 7.64 10.30
N ALA A 35 12.50 7.39 9.00
CA ALA A 35 12.15 8.43 8.03
C ALA A 35 10.76 9.05 8.28
N VAL A 36 9.82 8.21 8.73
CA VAL A 36 8.53 8.62 9.31
C VAL A 36 8.56 8.18 10.75
N ASP A 37 8.41 9.11 11.69
CA ASP A 37 8.58 8.90 13.13
C ASP A 37 7.27 8.64 13.87
N SER A 38 6.15 8.54 13.15
CA SER A 38 4.83 8.34 13.74
C SER A 38 3.89 7.44 12.95
N LEU A 39 2.99 6.77 13.67
CA LEU A 39 1.95 5.90 13.09
C LEU A 39 0.65 6.01 13.89
N HIS A 40 -0.45 6.19 13.19
CA HIS A 40 -1.80 6.15 13.76
C HIS A 40 -2.31 4.71 13.83
N ILE A 41 -2.91 4.38 14.97
CA ILE A 41 -3.61 3.12 15.23
C ILE A 41 -5.07 3.49 15.50
N TYR A 42 -5.94 3.13 14.57
CA TYR A 42 -7.36 3.44 14.63
C TYR A 42 -8.20 2.17 14.63
N LYS A 43 -9.48 2.30 14.97
CA LYS A 43 -10.44 1.20 14.89
C LYS A 43 -10.84 0.96 13.44
N VAL A 44 -10.34 -0.14 12.92
CA VAL A 44 -10.44 -0.50 11.51
C VAL A 44 -11.90 -0.82 11.14
N GLU A 45 -12.64 -1.47 12.02
CA GLU A 45 -14.06 -1.79 11.87
C GLU A 45 -14.91 -0.53 11.76
N GLU A 46 -14.76 0.41 12.70
CA GLU A 46 -15.52 1.68 12.67
C GLU A 46 -15.20 2.50 11.42
N THR A 47 -13.93 2.50 10.99
CA THR A 47 -13.51 3.19 9.76
C THR A 47 -14.10 2.53 8.51
N LEU A 48 -14.10 1.19 8.47
CA LEU A 48 -14.68 0.42 7.38
C LEU A 48 -16.20 0.62 7.30
N ASP A 49 -16.89 0.59 8.43
CA ASP A 49 -18.33 0.83 8.50
C ASP A 49 -18.68 2.22 7.97
N LYS A 50 -17.90 3.23 8.36
CA LYS A 50 -18.04 4.59 7.83
C LYS A 50 -17.84 4.61 6.31
N TYR A 51 -16.75 4.05 5.80
CA TYR A 51 -16.47 4.08 4.36
C TYR A 51 -17.52 3.32 3.55
N ASN A 52 -18.02 2.19 4.06
CA ASN A 52 -19.10 1.46 3.43
C ASN A 52 -20.42 2.24 3.46
N ALA A 53 -20.72 2.94 4.55
CA ALA A 53 -21.90 3.80 4.63
C ALA A 53 -21.81 4.94 3.60
N ASP A 54 -20.70 5.69 3.59
CA ASP A 54 -20.45 6.80 2.66
C ASP A 54 -20.53 6.31 1.19
N TYR A 55 -19.92 5.15 0.89
CA TYR A 55 -19.96 4.54 -0.44
C TYR A 55 -21.39 4.16 -0.86
N ASN A 56 -22.14 3.50 0.04
CA ASN A 56 -23.49 3.05 -0.28
C ASN A 56 -24.47 4.22 -0.42
N GLU A 57 -24.37 5.21 0.46
CA GLU A 57 -25.25 6.38 0.47
C GLU A 57 -25.04 7.25 -0.78
N HIS A 58 -23.79 7.48 -1.17
CA HIS A 58 -23.49 8.48 -2.20
C HIS A 58 -23.17 7.90 -3.58
N MET A 59 -22.72 6.64 -3.68
CA MET A 59 -22.24 6.08 -4.96
C MET A 59 -23.05 4.91 -5.50
N SER A 60 -23.67 4.09 -4.63
CA SER A 60 -24.30 2.82 -5.06
C SER A 60 -25.28 2.99 -6.23
N SER A 61 -26.21 3.94 -6.13
CA SER A 61 -27.18 4.20 -7.20
C SER A 61 -26.54 4.68 -8.50
N LEU A 62 -25.49 5.52 -8.43
CA LEU A 62 -24.79 6.04 -9.61
C LEU A 62 -24.00 4.92 -10.30
N LEU A 63 -23.42 4.01 -9.53
CA LEU A 63 -22.68 2.86 -10.03
C LEU A 63 -23.61 1.82 -10.65
N ASP A 64 -24.80 1.62 -10.09
CA ASP A 64 -25.83 0.78 -10.69
C ASP A 64 -26.31 1.36 -12.04
N GLU A 65 -26.51 2.67 -12.11
CA GLU A 65 -26.82 3.36 -13.38
C GLU A 65 -25.70 3.18 -14.41
N ILE A 66 -24.44 3.45 -14.04
CA ILE A 66 -23.28 3.20 -14.91
C ILE A 66 -23.26 1.75 -15.39
N LYS A 67 -23.54 0.78 -14.52
CA LYS A 67 -23.51 -0.64 -14.86
C LYS A 67 -24.57 -0.99 -15.91
N GLU A 68 -25.78 -0.46 -15.79
CA GLU A 68 -26.82 -0.66 -16.81
C GLU A 68 -26.45 0.03 -18.14
N LEU A 69 -25.86 1.22 -18.09
CA LEU A 69 -25.36 1.90 -19.29
C LEU A 69 -24.23 1.12 -19.97
N GLN A 70 -23.28 0.59 -19.19
CA GLN A 70 -22.19 -0.25 -19.71
C GLN A 70 -22.69 -1.55 -20.33
N LYS A 71 -23.75 -2.15 -19.75
CA LYS A 71 -24.40 -3.32 -20.36
C LYS A 71 -25.01 -2.95 -21.71
N LYS A 72 -25.73 -1.83 -21.79
CA LYS A 72 -26.27 -1.33 -23.06
C LYS A 72 -25.17 -1.02 -24.08
N GLU A 73 -24.06 -0.44 -23.64
CA GLU A 73 -22.88 -0.19 -24.47
C GLU A 73 -22.31 -1.50 -25.03
N ALA A 74 -22.20 -2.54 -24.20
CA ALA A 74 -21.75 -3.87 -24.62
C ALA A 74 -22.72 -4.51 -25.64
N ASP A 75 -24.03 -4.50 -25.36
CA ASP A 75 -25.05 -5.04 -26.28
C ASP A 75 -25.00 -4.33 -27.65
N MET A 76 -24.78 -3.01 -27.66
CA MET A 76 -24.60 -2.23 -28.89
C MET A 76 -23.28 -2.55 -29.61
N GLY A 77 -22.22 -2.87 -28.85
CA GLY A 77 -20.96 -3.35 -29.40
C GLY A 77 -21.13 -4.66 -30.17
N ASP A 78 -21.83 -5.63 -29.58
CA ASP A 78 -22.12 -6.91 -30.22
C ASP A 78 -22.96 -6.74 -31.51
N GLU A 79 -23.93 -5.81 -31.50
CA GLU A 79 -24.74 -5.49 -32.69
C GLU A 79 -23.90 -4.80 -33.78
N LEU A 80 -22.96 -3.93 -33.41
CA LEU A 80 -22.01 -3.32 -34.35
C LEU A 80 -21.11 -4.35 -35.03
N ASP A 81 -20.59 -5.31 -34.25
CA ASP A 81 -19.76 -6.40 -34.77
C ASP A 81 -20.55 -7.27 -35.76
N ASN A 82 -21.79 -7.63 -35.42
CA ASN A 82 -22.67 -8.39 -36.33
C ASN A 82 -23.00 -7.63 -37.63
N LEU A 83 -23.27 -6.32 -37.56
CA LEU A 83 -23.49 -5.51 -38.76
C LEU A 83 -22.24 -5.46 -39.64
N MET A 84 -21.06 -5.36 -39.01
CA MET A 84 -19.78 -5.36 -39.72
C MET A 84 -19.54 -6.69 -40.45
N ASP A 85 -19.79 -7.82 -39.77
CA ASP A 85 -19.67 -9.15 -40.36
C ASP A 85 -20.60 -9.30 -41.57
N GLN A 86 -21.87 -8.91 -41.45
CA GLN A 86 -22.82 -8.95 -42.57
C GLN A 86 -22.38 -8.07 -43.75
N ILE A 87 -21.83 -6.88 -43.48
CA ILE A 87 -21.30 -6.01 -44.53
C ILE A 87 -20.15 -6.70 -45.26
N TYR A 88 -19.22 -7.31 -44.55
CA TYR A 88 -18.09 -8.04 -45.17
C TYR A 88 -18.57 -9.24 -45.98
N ASP A 89 -19.49 -10.05 -45.45
CA ASP A 89 -20.06 -11.18 -46.17
C ASP A 89 -20.73 -10.73 -47.48
N LEU A 90 -21.50 -9.63 -47.45
CA LEU A 90 -22.12 -9.08 -48.65
C LEU A 90 -21.11 -8.48 -49.63
N MET A 91 -20.03 -7.85 -49.15
CA MET A 91 -18.95 -7.35 -50.00
C MET A 91 -18.25 -8.48 -50.75
N ASP A 92 -17.97 -9.59 -50.07
CA ASP A 92 -17.39 -10.78 -50.68
C ASP A 92 -18.33 -11.38 -51.74
N LEU A 93 -19.64 -11.41 -51.48
CA LEU A 93 -20.65 -11.84 -52.46
C LEU A 93 -20.74 -10.87 -53.65
N GLN A 94 -20.67 -9.57 -53.40
CA GLN A 94 -20.75 -8.54 -54.43
C GLN A 94 -19.54 -8.62 -55.37
N ASP A 95 -18.34 -8.81 -54.82
CA ASP A 95 -17.11 -9.02 -55.62
C ASP A 95 -17.16 -10.30 -56.45
N ALA A 96 -17.92 -11.31 -56.01
CA ALA A 96 -18.14 -12.57 -56.72
C ALA A 96 -19.35 -12.54 -57.69
N ALA A 97 -20.10 -11.43 -57.76
CA ALA A 97 -21.31 -11.34 -58.57
C ALA A 97 -21.04 -11.56 -60.06
N THR A 98 -21.97 -12.26 -60.73
CA THR A 98 -21.81 -12.65 -62.14
C THR A 98 -22.69 -11.86 -63.11
N SER A 99 -23.58 -11.01 -62.57
CA SER A 99 -24.46 -10.13 -63.33
C SER A 99 -24.51 -8.73 -62.72
N ASP A 100 -24.76 -7.72 -63.56
CA ASP A 100 -24.86 -6.33 -63.12
C ASP A 100 -26.05 -6.11 -62.16
N GLU A 101 -27.15 -6.83 -62.37
CA GLU A 101 -28.35 -6.76 -61.52
C GLU A 101 -28.06 -7.26 -60.09
N GLU A 102 -27.38 -8.41 -59.96
CA GLU A 102 -26.96 -8.97 -58.67
C GLU A 102 -25.96 -8.05 -57.95
N TYR A 103 -25.00 -7.47 -58.70
CA TYR A 103 -24.03 -6.53 -58.15
C TYR A 103 -24.70 -5.28 -57.57
N GLU A 104 -25.68 -4.72 -58.29
CA GLU A 104 -26.41 -3.53 -57.86
C GLU A 104 -27.31 -3.82 -56.64
N GLU A 105 -28.01 -4.97 -56.62
CA GLU A 105 -28.84 -5.38 -55.48
C GLU A 105 -28.01 -5.56 -54.18
N LEU A 106 -26.87 -6.25 -54.27
CA LEU A 106 -25.95 -6.41 -53.12
C LEU A 106 -25.39 -5.06 -52.67
N GLY A 107 -25.11 -4.14 -53.60
CA GLY A 107 -24.65 -2.79 -53.30
C GLY A 107 -25.64 -1.98 -52.48
N ILE A 108 -26.93 -2.10 -52.79
CA ILE A 108 -28.01 -1.46 -52.02
C ILE A 108 -28.06 -2.03 -50.60
N GLN A 109 -27.99 -3.36 -50.44
CA GLN A 109 -27.99 -4.00 -49.11
C GLN A 109 -26.78 -3.57 -48.27
N ILE A 110 -25.59 -3.52 -48.87
CA ILE A 110 -24.36 -3.03 -48.23
C ILE A 110 -24.54 -1.57 -47.79
N GLU A 111 -25.15 -0.70 -48.61
CA GLU A 111 -25.42 0.69 -48.25
C GLU A 111 -26.41 0.81 -47.07
N GLU A 112 -27.48 0.01 -47.07
CA GLU A 112 -28.47 -0.02 -45.98
C GLU A 112 -27.84 -0.46 -44.65
N LEU A 113 -27.01 -1.51 -44.67
CA LEU A 113 -26.29 -1.96 -43.49
C LEU A 113 -25.24 -0.95 -43.02
N ASN A 114 -24.49 -0.32 -43.94
CA ASN A 114 -23.54 0.74 -43.59
C ASN A 114 -24.22 1.94 -42.93
N ASN A 115 -25.40 2.33 -43.42
CA ASN A 115 -26.19 3.39 -42.80
C ASN A 115 -26.65 2.99 -41.39
N SER A 116 -27.10 1.75 -41.21
CA SER A 116 -27.49 1.20 -39.91
C SER A 116 -26.31 1.18 -38.93
N TYR A 117 -25.15 0.67 -39.37
CA TYR A 117 -23.90 0.67 -38.61
C TYR A 117 -23.52 2.08 -38.17
N LYS A 118 -23.52 3.04 -39.09
CA LYS A 118 -23.15 4.44 -38.79
C LYS A 118 -24.06 5.07 -37.74
N VAL A 119 -25.36 4.83 -37.82
CA VAL A 119 -26.34 5.34 -36.84
C VAL A 119 -26.12 4.69 -35.47
N LEU A 120 -25.94 3.38 -35.42
CA LEU A 120 -25.68 2.65 -34.19
C LEU A 120 -24.35 3.08 -33.55
N PHE A 121 -23.31 3.22 -34.35
CA PHE A 121 -21.97 3.61 -33.91
C PHE A 121 -21.95 5.02 -33.32
N ALA A 122 -22.71 5.94 -33.89
CA ALA A 122 -22.89 7.28 -33.32
C ALA A 122 -23.53 7.20 -31.92
N LYS A 123 -24.59 6.39 -31.76
CA LYS A 123 -25.22 6.18 -30.44
C LYS A 123 -24.26 5.52 -29.45
N TYR A 124 -23.49 4.51 -29.90
CA TYR A 124 -22.50 3.82 -29.08
C TYR A 124 -21.46 4.79 -28.53
N ARG A 125 -20.91 5.67 -29.39
CA ARG A 125 -19.95 6.69 -28.97
C ARG A 125 -20.53 7.71 -27.99
N GLU A 126 -21.77 8.16 -28.21
CA GLU A 126 -22.41 9.10 -27.29
C GLU A 126 -22.66 8.45 -25.93
N LEU A 127 -23.06 7.19 -25.89
CA LEU A 127 -23.22 6.43 -24.65
C LEU A 127 -21.88 6.27 -23.90
N GLY A 128 -20.80 5.95 -24.60
CA GLY A 128 -19.46 5.88 -24.00
C GLY A 128 -19.02 7.21 -23.39
N LYS A 129 -19.33 8.35 -24.04
CA LYS A 129 -19.07 9.70 -23.49
C LYS A 129 -19.92 9.99 -22.26
N GLU A 130 -21.19 9.59 -22.27
CA GLU A 130 -22.10 9.74 -21.13
C GLU A 130 -21.55 8.98 -19.91
N ILE A 131 -21.18 7.71 -20.07
CA ILE A 131 -20.59 6.88 -19.02
C ILE A 131 -19.31 7.52 -18.47
N ALA A 132 -18.40 7.95 -19.35
CA ALA A 132 -17.16 8.61 -18.95
C ALA A 132 -17.44 9.91 -18.16
N SER A 133 -18.39 10.71 -18.62
CA SER A 133 -18.79 11.94 -17.94
C SER A 133 -19.38 11.66 -16.56
N ILE A 134 -20.24 10.66 -16.39
CA ILE A 134 -20.81 10.34 -15.06
C ILE A 134 -19.70 9.90 -14.10
N LYS A 135 -18.75 9.08 -14.56
CA LYS A 135 -17.60 8.66 -13.74
C LYS A 135 -16.76 9.86 -13.29
N GLU A 136 -16.28 10.67 -14.23
CA GLU A 136 -15.36 11.76 -13.94
C GLU A 136 -16.04 12.94 -13.23
N ASN A 137 -17.24 13.32 -13.69
CA ASN A 137 -17.89 14.54 -13.22
C ASN A 137 -18.81 14.34 -12.01
N THR A 138 -19.16 13.11 -11.69
CA THR A 138 -20.06 12.81 -10.56
C THR A 138 -19.39 11.85 -9.58
N VAL A 139 -19.09 10.63 -9.99
CA VAL A 139 -18.61 9.59 -9.06
C VAL A 139 -17.27 9.96 -8.43
N ASP A 140 -16.28 10.36 -9.24
CA ASP A 140 -14.96 10.74 -8.73
C ASP A 140 -15.01 12.05 -7.94
N LYS A 141 -15.94 12.97 -8.24
CA LYS A 141 -16.12 14.17 -7.43
C LYS A 141 -16.69 13.84 -6.05
N VAL A 142 -17.68 12.96 -5.98
CA VAL A 142 -18.21 12.46 -4.70
C VAL A 142 -17.09 11.79 -3.90
N ALA A 143 -16.24 10.99 -4.54
CA ALA A 143 -15.09 10.38 -3.86
C ALA A 143 -14.13 11.45 -3.30
N GLN A 144 -13.85 12.51 -4.05
CA GLN A 144 -13.02 13.64 -3.63
C GLN A 144 -13.63 14.42 -2.46
N GLU A 145 -14.94 14.64 -2.46
CA GLU A 145 -15.66 15.26 -1.34
C GLU A 145 -15.57 14.42 -0.06
N LEU A 146 -15.51 13.09 -0.20
CA LEU A 146 -15.30 12.14 0.90
C LEU A 146 -13.82 11.98 1.30
N GLY A 147 -12.90 12.67 0.62
CA GLY A 147 -11.47 12.68 0.94
C GLY A 147 -10.62 11.66 0.18
N PHE A 148 -11.15 11.05 -0.88
CA PHE A 148 -10.44 10.08 -1.73
C PHE A 148 -10.14 10.65 -3.10
N ALA A 149 -9.02 10.27 -3.72
CA ALA A 149 -8.66 10.82 -5.04
C ALA A 149 -9.63 10.41 -6.16
N SER A 150 -10.25 9.23 -6.04
CA SER A 150 -11.25 8.68 -6.97
C SER A 150 -12.04 7.56 -6.30
N GLU A 151 -13.13 7.09 -6.93
CA GLU A 151 -13.89 5.93 -6.43
C GLU A 151 -13.02 4.67 -6.36
N ALA A 152 -12.16 4.47 -7.35
CA ALA A 152 -11.25 3.32 -7.37
C ALA A 152 -10.30 3.31 -6.16
N ILE A 153 -9.85 4.49 -5.72
CA ILE A 153 -9.03 4.62 -4.51
C ILE A 153 -9.87 4.34 -3.26
N MET A 154 -11.08 4.89 -3.15
CA MET A 154 -11.98 4.61 -2.04
C MET A 154 -12.26 3.11 -1.90
N LYS A 155 -12.59 2.44 -3.00
CA LYS A 155 -12.81 0.99 -3.05
C LYS A 155 -11.56 0.20 -2.68
N SER A 156 -10.38 0.64 -3.12
CA SER A 156 -9.11 0.04 -2.71
C SER A 156 -8.88 0.14 -1.20
N GLU A 157 -9.17 1.29 -0.59
CA GLU A 157 -9.06 1.48 0.86
C GLU A 157 -10.06 0.59 1.62
N ILE A 158 -11.31 0.48 1.17
CA ILE A 158 -12.29 -0.47 1.74
C ILE A 158 -11.73 -1.90 1.74
N VAL A 159 -11.23 -2.37 0.59
CA VAL A 159 -10.65 -3.72 0.47
C VAL A 159 -9.41 -3.90 1.35
N LYS A 160 -8.58 -2.87 1.52
CA LYS A 160 -7.43 -2.92 2.43
C LYS A 160 -7.89 -3.08 3.89
N LEU A 161 -8.91 -2.36 4.32
CA LEU A 161 -9.48 -2.46 5.67
C LEU A 161 -10.11 -3.84 5.90
N GLU A 162 -10.90 -4.35 4.95
CA GLU A 162 -11.48 -5.70 5.00
C GLU A 162 -10.40 -6.78 5.16
N ASN A 163 -9.34 -6.71 4.35
CA ASN A 163 -8.23 -7.66 4.43
C ASN A 163 -7.49 -7.53 5.76
N ARG A 164 -7.27 -6.31 6.26
CA ARG A 164 -6.64 -6.09 7.56
C ARG A 164 -7.43 -6.76 8.69
N ILE A 165 -8.76 -6.64 8.69
CA ILE A 165 -9.65 -7.32 9.64
C ILE A 165 -9.56 -8.84 9.46
N LYS A 166 -9.75 -9.32 8.22
CA LYS A 166 -9.76 -10.76 7.89
C LYS A 166 -8.48 -11.48 8.32
N TYR A 167 -7.32 -10.86 8.09
CA TYR A 167 -6.02 -11.44 8.38
C TYR A 167 -5.43 -10.96 9.71
N GLN A 168 -6.17 -10.14 10.48
CA GLN A 168 -5.70 -9.54 11.74
C GLN A 168 -4.30 -8.91 11.58
N SER A 169 -4.10 -8.17 10.48
CA SER A 169 -2.77 -7.69 10.09
C SER A 169 -2.25 -6.65 11.08
N PRO A 170 -1.01 -6.80 11.60
CA PRO A 170 -0.45 -5.86 12.56
C PRO A 170 -0.16 -4.50 11.91
N TRP A 171 0.00 -3.49 12.76
CA TRP A 171 0.54 -2.18 12.39
C TRP A 171 2.06 -2.28 12.33
N VAL A 172 2.67 -1.90 11.21
CA VAL A 172 4.10 -2.12 10.95
C VAL A 172 4.77 -0.80 10.61
N THR A 173 5.92 -0.53 11.24
CA THR A 173 6.76 0.63 10.91
C THR A 173 7.75 0.30 9.78
N GLN A 174 8.32 1.35 9.20
CA GLN A 174 9.53 1.23 8.40
C GLN A 174 10.73 0.85 9.28
N PRO A 175 11.86 0.38 8.71
CA PRO A 175 13.05 0.09 9.49
C PRO A 175 13.73 1.40 9.92
N ILE A 176 14.59 1.34 10.92
CA ILE A 176 15.49 2.43 11.28
C ILE A 176 16.53 2.57 10.16
N GLU A 177 16.74 3.78 9.69
CA GLU A 177 17.75 4.10 8.69
C GLU A 177 19.05 4.56 9.37
N SER A 178 20.17 4.48 8.66
CA SER A 178 21.48 5.01 9.10
C SER A 178 22.02 4.43 10.41
N VAL A 179 21.67 3.19 10.75
CA VAL A 179 22.39 2.40 11.76
C VAL A 179 23.63 1.82 11.11
N LEU A 180 24.82 2.24 11.57
CA LEU A 180 26.09 1.71 11.09
C LEU A 180 26.72 0.87 12.18
N GLY A 181 26.85 -0.44 11.96
CA GLY A 181 27.51 -1.29 12.94
C GLY A 181 27.95 -2.63 12.39
N THR A 182 28.81 -3.30 13.13
CA THR A 182 29.22 -4.68 12.83
C THR A 182 28.05 -5.62 13.04
N GLU A 183 27.75 -6.45 12.04
CA GLU A 183 26.70 -7.47 12.13
C GLU A 183 27.16 -8.65 13.03
N PRO A 184 26.25 -9.33 13.74
CA PRO A 184 24.79 -9.14 13.73
C PRO A 184 24.32 -8.00 14.64
N LEU A 185 23.45 -7.13 14.12
CA LEU A 185 22.73 -6.13 14.92
C LEU A 185 21.47 -6.72 15.55
N SER A 186 21.28 -6.46 16.85
CA SER A 186 20.06 -6.81 17.58
C SER A 186 19.30 -5.54 17.99
N TYR A 187 17.96 -5.65 18.00
CA TYR A 187 17.05 -4.55 18.29
C TYR A 187 16.09 -4.96 19.39
N ALA A 188 15.90 -4.09 20.38
CA ALA A 188 14.98 -4.32 21.48
C ALA A 188 14.22 -3.04 21.84
N ILE A 189 13.00 -3.20 22.35
CA ILE A 189 12.25 -2.08 22.92
C ILE A 189 12.88 -1.71 24.27
N ALA A 190 13.52 -0.54 24.33
CA ALA A 190 14.15 -0.05 25.56
C ALA A 190 13.10 0.52 26.52
N ASN A 191 12.19 1.34 26.00
CA ASN A 191 11.14 1.97 26.80
C ASN A 191 9.90 2.30 25.96
N VAL A 192 8.75 2.35 26.62
CA VAL A 192 7.50 2.93 26.09
C VAL A 192 7.02 3.98 27.08
N ARG A 193 6.93 5.23 26.64
CA ARG A 193 6.49 6.37 27.44
C ARG A 193 5.07 6.76 27.08
N ASN A 194 4.24 6.95 28.11
CA ASN A 194 2.91 7.55 28.05
C ASN A 194 2.69 8.34 29.35
N ASP A 195 1.80 9.34 29.33
CA ASP A 195 1.47 10.13 30.52
C ASP A 195 0.94 9.27 31.68
N ASN A 196 0.32 8.13 31.36
CA ASN A 196 -0.07 7.11 32.31
C ASN A 196 0.80 5.84 32.14
N PRO A 197 1.63 5.49 33.14
CA PRO A 197 2.48 4.28 33.08
C PRO A 197 1.71 2.98 32.83
N GLY A 198 0.51 2.84 33.38
CA GLY A 198 -0.32 1.65 33.15
C GLY A 198 -0.76 1.52 31.69
N ASN A 199 -1.01 2.64 31.02
CA ASN A 199 -1.31 2.65 29.59
C ASN A 199 -0.09 2.25 28.77
N ALA A 200 1.11 2.73 29.14
CA ALA A 200 2.36 2.35 28.49
C ALA A 200 2.62 0.84 28.59
N GLU A 201 2.37 0.23 29.75
CA GLU A 201 2.48 -1.23 29.92
C GLU A 201 1.49 -2.00 29.04
N LEU A 202 0.24 -1.53 28.93
CA LEU A 202 -0.76 -2.13 28.02
C LEU A 202 -0.30 -2.06 26.57
N PHE A 203 0.22 -0.92 26.13
CA PHE A 203 0.75 -0.77 24.78
C PHE A 203 1.97 -1.67 24.53
N ARG A 204 2.89 -1.74 25.50
CA ARG A 204 4.10 -2.55 25.43
C ARG A 204 3.81 -4.04 25.23
N LYS A 205 2.69 -4.57 25.76
CA LYS A 205 2.26 -5.97 25.57
C LYS A 205 1.88 -6.30 24.13
N SER A 206 1.39 -5.31 23.38
CA SER A 206 1.01 -5.47 21.97
C SER A 206 2.14 -5.13 21.01
N LEU A 207 3.26 -4.58 21.50
CA LEU A 207 4.40 -4.12 20.71
C LEU A 207 5.53 -5.15 20.66
N THR A 208 5.97 -5.46 19.45
CA THR A 208 7.16 -6.28 19.18
C THR A 208 8.10 -5.53 18.24
N ILE A 209 9.39 -5.88 18.27
CA ILE A 209 10.40 -5.33 17.37
C ILE A 209 11.19 -6.47 16.74
N LEU A 210 11.44 -6.35 15.44
CA LEU A 210 12.18 -7.30 14.63
C LEU A 210 13.32 -6.55 13.92
N GLY A 211 14.24 -7.30 13.31
CA GLY A 211 15.46 -6.79 12.68
C GLY A 211 15.28 -5.54 11.81
N GLY A 212 16.34 -4.72 11.75
CA GLY A 212 16.27 -3.36 11.21
C GLY A 212 15.41 -2.42 12.05
N GLY A 213 15.06 -2.80 13.27
CA GLY A 213 14.22 -2.02 14.18
C GLY A 213 12.76 -1.89 13.74
N ARG A 214 12.23 -2.78 12.89
CA ARG A 214 10.82 -2.71 12.48
C ARG A 214 9.93 -3.07 13.66
N MET A 215 9.02 -2.18 14.02
CA MET A 215 8.07 -2.39 15.09
C MET A 215 6.74 -2.90 14.54
N ASN A 216 6.18 -3.90 15.22
CA ASN A 216 4.85 -4.43 14.94
C ASN A 216 3.96 -4.25 16.16
N VAL A 217 2.81 -3.61 15.99
CA VAL A 217 1.74 -3.56 17.00
C VAL A 217 0.61 -4.49 16.56
N ALA A 218 0.19 -5.39 17.46
CA ALA A 218 -0.91 -6.30 17.19
C ALA A 218 -2.18 -5.56 16.76
N PHE A 219 -2.96 -6.17 15.85
CA PHE A 219 -4.21 -5.60 15.35
C PHE A 219 -5.17 -5.23 16.49
N ASP A 220 -5.29 -6.11 17.49
CA ASP A 220 -6.24 -5.99 18.58
C ASP A 220 -5.72 -5.21 19.81
N CYS A 221 -4.76 -4.29 19.59
CA CYS A 221 -4.12 -3.47 20.61
C CYS A 221 -5.12 -2.96 21.66
N LYS A 222 -4.89 -3.30 22.94
CA LYS A 222 -5.78 -2.95 24.07
C LYS A 222 -5.40 -1.65 24.77
N ALA A 223 -4.36 -0.98 24.30
CA ALA A 223 -3.96 0.30 24.86
C ALA A 223 -5.06 1.34 24.57
N PRO A 224 -5.43 2.19 25.54
CA PRO A 224 -6.40 3.23 25.32
C PRO A 224 -5.87 4.31 24.36
N ALA A 225 -6.77 5.18 23.89
CA ALA A 225 -6.39 6.32 23.07
C ALA A 225 -5.34 7.19 23.77
N GLY A 226 -4.30 7.57 23.03
CA GLY A 226 -3.17 8.31 23.58
C GLY A 226 -1.92 8.28 22.73
N ARG A 227 -0.92 9.03 23.16
CA ARG A 227 0.40 9.11 22.51
C ARG A 227 1.39 8.21 23.23
N TYR A 228 2.04 7.31 22.49
CA TYR A 228 3.00 6.33 22.99
C TYR A 228 4.35 6.53 22.30
N VAL A 229 5.35 6.96 23.06
CA VAL A 229 6.69 7.26 22.53
C VAL A 229 7.63 6.11 22.89
N VAL A 230 8.28 5.52 21.89
CA VAL A 230 9.09 4.29 22.03
C VAL A 230 10.56 4.61 21.84
N SER A 231 11.39 4.18 22.78
CA SER A 231 12.85 4.19 22.65
C SER A 231 13.34 2.79 22.25
N VAL A 232 14.36 2.72 21.41
CA VAL A 232 14.91 1.46 20.86
C VAL A 232 16.34 1.28 21.29
N ALA A 233 16.65 0.12 21.88
CA ALA A 233 18.01 -0.31 22.13
C ALA A 233 18.55 -1.06 20.90
N ILE A 234 19.78 -0.75 20.52
CA ILE A 234 20.53 -1.38 19.43
C ILE A 234 21.84 -1.89 20.02
N GLU A 235 22.14 -3.16 19.78
CA GLU A 235 23.31 -3.82 20.35
C GLU A 235 23.96 -4.73 19.31
N ASN A 236 25.29 -4.75 19.32
CA ASN A 236 26.10 -5.82 18.73
C ASN A 236 27.20 -6.26 19.70
N GLU A 237 28.08 -7.14 19.24
CA GLU A 237 29.15 -7.69 20.07
C GLU A 237 30.04 -6.56 20.64
N GLY A 238 29.87 -6.28 21.93
CA GLY A 238 30.66 -5.29 22.67
C GLY A 238 30.13 -3.86 22.65
N GLN A 239 29.11 -3.52 21.85
CA GLN A 239 28.56 -2.15 21.76
C GLN A 239 27.06 -2.10 21.98
N TYR A 240 26.60 -1.04 22.65
CA TYR A 240 25.21 -0.80 22.99
C TYR A 240 24.87 0.68 22.86
N ALA A 241 23.73 0.99 22.23
CA ALA A 241 23.20 2.33 22.17
C ALA A 241 21.67 2.34 22.30
N VAL A 242 21.12 3.41 22.85
CA VAL A 242 19.67 3.64 22.90
C VAL A 242 19.33 4.84 22.04
N LEU A 243 18.47 4.63 21.07
CA LEU A 243 17.79 5.69 20.35
C LEU A 243 16.56 6.10 21.17
N GLU A 244 16.72 7.20 21.91
CA GLU A 244 15.65 7.74 22.75
C GLU A 244 14.55 8.38 21.92
N GLU A 245 13.29 8.15 22.32
CA GLU A 245 12.10 8.71 21.67
C GLU A 245 12.04 8.45 20.16
N ALA A 246 12.56 7.30 19.73
CA ALA A 246 12.74 6.93 18.34
C ALA A 246 11.46 6.96 17.48
N PHE A 247 10.31 6.58 18.05
CA PHE A 247 9.07 6.46 17.29
C PHE A 247 7.84 6.76 18.15
N THR A 248 6.79 7.32 17.54
CA THR A 248 5.53 7.65 18.20
C THR A 248 4.35 6.89 17.60
N PHE A 249 3.64 6.10 18.41
CA PHE A 249 2.31 5.61 18.06
C PHE A 249 1.23 6.51 18.63
N ILE A 250 0.22 6.81 17.82
CA ILE A 250 -0.97 7.58 18.22
C ILE A 250 -2.15 6.63 18.13
N VAL A 251 -2.69 6.22 19.27
CA VAL A 251 -3.92 5.41 19.31
C VAL A 251 -5.10 6.36 19.28
N ASP A 252 -5.88 6.30 18.21
CA ASP A 252 -7.06 7.13 18.00
C ASP A 252 -8.25 6.60 18.83
N LYS A 253 -9.26 7.45 19.05
CA LYS A 253 -10.46 7.11 19.83
C LYS A 253 -11.47 6.30 19.02
#